data_AF-A0A537E7N6-F1
#
_entry.id   AF-A0A537E7N6-F1
#
_cell.length_a   1.000
_cell.length_b   1.000
_cell.length_c   1.000
_cell.angle_alpha   90.00
_cell.angle_beta   90.00
_cell.angle_gamma   90.00
#
_symmetry.space_group_name_H-M   'P 1'
#
loop_
_entity.id
_entity.type
_entity.pdbx_description
1 polymer ?
#
loop_
_entity_poly.entity_id
_entity_poly.type
_entity_poly.pdbx_seq_one_letter_code
_entity_poly.pdbx_strand_id
1 'polypeptide(L)'
;MEYGLQGGRFYGQFIGGPASLILLILILPLGKRFALRMDRWVAEQMDQRALLDLFKKIDSSKLSRVENAKQRHGWTLRLWPIPNIIERIQNLTDEYLRLEQ
;
A
#
# COMPACT_ATOMS: atom_id res chain seq x y z
N MET A 1 -17.89 -8.76 -40.60
CA MET A 1 -17.01 -9.06 -39.45
C MET A 1 -16.13 -7.87 -39.03
N GLU A 2 -15.72 -6.99 -39.95
CA GLU A 2 -14.86 -5.83 -39.62
C GLU A 2 -15.49 -4.80 -38.67
N TYR A 3 -16.81 -4.56 -38.77
CA TYR A 3 -17.53 -3.63 -37.89
C TYR A 3 -17.56 -4.07 -36.41
N GLY A 4 -17.60 -5.38 -36.14
CA GLY A 4 -17.55 -5.90 -34.77
C GLY A 4 -16.18 -5.74 -34.12
N LEU A 5 -15.11 -5.85 -34.91
CA LEU A 5 -13.73 -5.68 -34.45
C LEU A 5 -13.42 -4.21 -34.13
N GLN A 6 -13.92 -3.28 -34.93
CA GLN A 6 -13.79 -1.84 -34.67
C GLN A 6 -14.62 -1.43 -33.43
N GLY A 7 -15.86 -1.90 -33.31
CA GLY A 7 -16.71 -1.63 -32.13
C GLY A 7 -16.08 -2.13 -30.82
N GLY A 8 -15.48 -3.33 -30.82
CA GLY A 8 -14.75 -3.86 -29.66
C GLY A 8 -13.52 -3.04 -29.28
N ARG A 9 -12.79 -2.49 -30.27
CA ARG A 9 -11.65 -1.58 -30.01
C ARG A 9 -12.09 -0.25 -29.42
N PHE A 10 -13.18 0.34 -29.93
CA PHE A 10 -13.77 1.55 -29.35
C PHE A 10 -14.24 1.31 -27.90
N TYR A 11 -14.96 0.22 -27.64
CA TYR A 11 -15.38 -0.12 -26.27
C TYR A 11 -14.20 -0.36 -25.33
N GLY A 12 -13.18 -1.10 -25.77
CA GLY A 12 -11.98 -1.34 -24.97
C GLY A 12 -11.24 -0.05 -24.61
N GLN A 13 -11.11 0.89 -25.55
CA GLN A 13 -10.33 2.11 -25.36
C GLN A 13 -11.09 3.17 -24.56
N PHE A 14 -12.39 3.37 -24.83
CA PHE A 14 -13.18 4.43 -24.20
C PHE A 14 -13.89 4.00 -22.92
N ILE A 15 -14.10 2.69 -22.71
CA ILE A 15 -14.74 2.16 -21.49
C ILE A 15 -13.75 1.32 -20.71
N GLY A 16 -13.10 0.34 -21.34
CA GLY A 16 -12.17 -0.56 -20.66
C GLY A 16 -10.98 0.16 -20.01
N GLY A 17 -10.33 1.07 -20.74
CA GLY A 17 -9.25 1.91 -20.23
C GLY A 17 -9.64 2.68 -18.97
N PRO A 18 -10.62 3.60 -19.03
CA PRO A 18 -11.07 4.35 -17.86
C PRO A 18 -11.58 3.47 -16.70
N ALA A 19 -12.34 2.41 -17.00
CA ALA A 19 -12.84 1.50 -15.97
C ALA A 19 -11.69 0.80 -15.23
N SER A 20 -10.65 0.35 -15.95
CA SER A 20 -9.48 -0.28 -15.32
C SER A 20 -8.70 0.70 -14.42
N LEU A 21 -8.58 1.96 -14.83
CA LEU A 21 -7.91 2.99 -14.03
C LEU A 21 -8.70 3.31 -12.74
N ILE A 22 -10.02 3.42 -12.84
CA ILE A 22 -10.91 3.57 -11.68
C ILE A 22 -10.76 2.37 -10.74
N LEU A 23 -10.75 1.15 -11.30
CA LEU A 23 -10.60 -0.07 -10.51
C LEU A 23 -9.25 -0.10 -9.77
N LEU A 24 -8.15 0.29 -10.41
CA LEU A 24 -6.84 0.40 -9.76
C LEU A 24 -6.84 1.43 -8.63
N ILE A 25 -7.44 2.61 -8.86
CA ILE A 25 -7.56 3.65 -7.82
C ILE A 25 -8.33 3.13 -6.60
N LEU A 26 -9.30 2.25 -6.79
CA LEU A 26 -10.08 1.64 -5.70
C LEU A 26 -9.34 0.50 -5.01
N ILE A 27 -8.64 -0.38 -5.74
CA ILE A 27 -7.99 -1.57 -5.19
C ILE A 27 -6.66 -1.26 -4.49
N LEU A 28 -5.86 -0.34 -5.02
CA LEU A 28 -4.52 -0.08 -4.46
C LEU A 28 -4.56 0.40 -3.00
N PRO A 29 -5.46 1.31 -2.59
CA PRO A 29 -5.62 1.68 -1.17
C PRO A 29 -6.09 0.51 -0.29
N LEU A 30 -6.88 -0.42 -0.84
CA LEU A 30 -7.30 -1.63 -0.12
C LEU A 30 -6.09 -2.53 0.17
N GLY A 31 -5.20 -2.72 -0.81
CA GLY A 31 -3.95 -3.46 -0.63
C GLY A 31 -3.08 -2.87 0.48
N LYS A 32 -2.98 -1.53 0.52
CA LYS A 32 -2.24 -0.82 1.58
C LYS A 32 -2.83 -1.09 2.97
N ARG A 33 -4.16 -1.00 3.11
CA ARG A 33 -4.85 -1.30 4.38
C ARG A 33 -4.68 -2.76 4.80
N PHE A 34 -4.71 -3.68 3.85
CA PHE A 34 -4.49 -5.10 4.11
C PHE A 34 -3.07 -5.36 4.63
N ALA A 35 -2.06 -4.76 4.00
CA ALA A 35 -0.67 -4.86 4.46
C ALA A 35 -0.50 -4.34 5.90
N LEU A 36 -1.09 -3.18 6.23
CA LEU A 36 -1.06 -2.65 7.60
C LEU A 36 -1.80 -3.54 8.61
N ARG A 37 -2.88 -4.21 8.19
CA ARG A 37 -3.57 -5.19 9.04
C ARG A 37 -2.72 -6.43 9.29
N MET A 38 -2.02 -6.91 8.26
CA MET A 38 -1.08 -8.03 8.39
C MET A 38 0.06 -7.70 9.34
N ASP A 39 0.59 -6.47 9.33
CA ASP A 39 1.61 -6.04 10.29
C ASP A 39 1.12 -6.17 11.73
N ARG A 40 -0.13 -5.77 12.00
CA ARG A 40 -0.73 -5.91 13.34
C ARG A 40 -0.92 -7.37 13.71
N TRP A 41 -1.48 -8.17 12.81
CA TRP A 41 -1.67 -9.59 13.05
C TRP A 41 -0.33 -10.29 13.36
N VAL A 42 0.73 -9.98 12.61
CA VAL A 42 2.07 -10.49 12.90
C VAL A 42 2.58 -9.98 14.26
N ALA A 43 2.34 -8.72 14.60
CA ALA A 43 2.69 -8.15 15.91
C ALA A 43 1.92 -8.77 17.08
N GLU A 44 0.71 -9.30 16.86
CA GLU A 44 -0.05 -10.06 17.86
C GLU A 44 0.47 -11.48 18.02
N GLN A 45 0.91 -12.11 16.93
CA GLN A 45 1.48 -13.46 16.94
C GLN A 45 2.95 -13.49 17.40
N MET A 46 3.65 -12.37 17.30
CA MET A 46 5.05 -12.20 17.70
C MET A 46 5.16 -11.16 18.82
N ASP A 47 6.37 -10.90 19.31
CA ASP A 47 6.58 -9.72 20.16
C ASP A 47 6.51 -8.44 19.32
N GLN A 48 5.51 -7.61 19.58
CA GLN A 48 5.31 -6.32 18.93
C GLN A 48 6.55 -5.42 19.01
N ARG A 49 7.30 -5.47 20.13
CA ARG A 49 8.54 -4.69 20.30
C ARG A 49 9.62 -5.16 19.32
N ALA A 50 9.77 -6.47 19.14
CA ALA A 50 10.71 -7.04 18.18
C ALA A 50 10.39 -6.62 16.73
N LEU A 51 9.11 -6.62 16.35
CA LEU A 51 8.69 -6.17 15.01
C LEU A 51 8.92 -4.67 14.82
N LEU A 52 8.64 -3.87 15.84
CA LEU A 52 8.86 -2.42 15.82
C LEU A 52 10.35 -2.07 15.74
N ASP A 53 11.20 -2.80 16.47
CA ASP A 53 12.66 -2.64 16.40
C ASP A 53 13.22 -3.05 15.05
N LEU A 54 12.69 -4.12 14.44
CA LEU A 54 13.03 -4.49 13.07
C LEU A 54 12.70 -3.36 12.10
N PHE A 55 11.50 -2.78 12.21
CA PHE A 55 11.10 -1.67 11.34
C PHE A 55 11.97 -0.42 11.54
N LYS A 56 12.33 -0.07 12.78
CA LYS A 56 13.30 1.01 13.07
C LYS A 56 14.70 0.70 12.51
N LYS A 57 15.13 -0.56 12.53
CA LYS A 57 16.41 -0.96 11.94
C LYS A 57 16.40 -0.84 10.42
N ILE A 58 15.29 -1.23 9.77
CA ILE A 58 15.09 -0.99 8.34
C ILE A 58 15.05 0.50 8.05
N ASP A 59 14.38 1.29 8.90
CA ASP A 59 14.26 2.74 8.77
C ASP A 59 15.60 3.47 8.80
N SER A 60 16.52 3.00 9.65
CA SER A 60 17.89 3.51 9.79
C SER A 60 18.86 2.98 8.74
N SER A 61 18.49 1.90 8.03
CA SER A 61 19.27 1.43 6.89
C SER A 61 19.15 2.44 5.74
N LYS A 62 20.26 2.77 5.09
CA LYS A 62 20.28 3.65 3.91
C LYS A 62 19.74 2.90 2.70
N LEU A 63 18.42 2.70 2.65
CA LEU A 63 17.75 2.10 1.50
C LEU A 63 17.93 2.98 0.26
N SER A 64 18.04 2.32 -0.90
CA SER A 64 18.13 2.99 -2.18
C SER A 64 16.92 3.90 -2.40
N ARG A 65 17.06 4.95 -3.22
CA ARG A 65 15.98 5.92 -3.48
C ARG A 65 14.67 5.27 -3.95
N VAL A 66 14.78 4.14 -4.66
CA VAL A 66 13.64 3.37 -5.19
C VAL A 66 12.89 2.63 -4.08
N GLU A 67 13.62 2.09 -3.10
CA GLU A 67 13.09 1.37 -1.95
C GLU A 67 12.68 2.31 -0.81
N ASN A 68 13.21 3.53 -0.81
CA ASN A 68 12.94 4.56 0.19
C ASN A 68 11.55 5.18 -0.03
N ALA A 69 10.54 4.44 0.40
CA ALA A 69 9.14 4.84 0.36
C ALA A 69 8.85 6.15 1.14
N LYS A 70 9.78 6.63 2.00
CA LYS A 70 9.65 7.92 2.70
C LYS A 70 9.67 9.11 1.75
N GLN A 71 10.28 8.99 0.58
CA GLN A 71 10.36 10.08 -0.39
C GLN A 71 9.10 10.22 -1.26
N ARG A 72 8.10 9.34 -1.08
CA ARG A 72 6.83 9.41 -1.82
C ARG A 72 5.92 10.46 -1.19
N HIS A 73 5.34 11.32 -2.02
CA HIS A 73 4.46 12.41 -1.59
C HIS A 73 3.19 12.46 -2.45
N GLY A 74 2.14 13.11 -1.95
CA GLY A 74 0.90 13.36 -2.70
C GLY A 74 0.20 12.09 -3.19
N TRP A 75 -0.23 12.09 -4.45
CA TRP A 75 -0.99 10.99 -5.06
C TRP A 75 -0.24 9.67 -5.09
N THR A 76 1.07 9.71 -5.32
CA THR A 76 1.93 8.51 -5.31
C THR A 76 1.97 7.87 -3.94
N LEU A 77 2.01 8.63 -2.84
CA LEU A 77 1.92 8.08 -1.48
C LEU A 77 0.54 7.44 -1.20
N ARG A 78 -0.53 8.07 -1.69
CA ARG A 78 -1.91 7.63 -1.47
C ARG A 78 -2.26 6.35 -2.24
N LEU A 79 -1.83 6.27 -3.50
CA LEU A 79 -2.14 5.16 -4.39
C LEU A 79 -1.11 4.03 -4.33
N TRP A 80 0.01 4.20 -3.64
CA TRP A 80 0.98 3.12 -3.52
C TRP A 80 0.41 1.97 -2.68
N PRO A 81 0.39 0.73 -3.18
CA PRO A 81 -0.23 -0.40 -2.49
C PRO A 81 0.59 -0.89 -1.29
N ILE A 82 1.87 -0.55 -1.22
CA ILE A 82 2.77 -0.94 -0.13
C ILE A 82 2.93 0.23 0.86
N PRO A 83 2.55 0.07 2.14
CA PRO A 83 2.76 1.12 3.13
C PRO A 83 4.26 1.42 3.30
N ASN A 84 4.58 2.69 3.50
CA ASN A 84 5.96 3.08 3.78
C ASN A 84 6.34 2.65 5.21
N ILE A 85 7.65 2.59 5.50
CA ILE A 85 8.12 2.11 6.81
C ILE A 85 7.63 2.98 7.97
N ILE A 86 7.43 4.28 7.76
CA ILE A 86 6.92 5.22 8.76
C ILE A 86 5.45 4.90 9.08
N GLU A 87 4.62 4.68 8.07
CA GLU A 87 3.22 4.29 8.21
C GLU A 87 3.08 2.96 8.95
N ARG A 88 3.99 2.01 8.69
CA ARG A 88 4.02 0.71 9.40
C ARG A 88 4.40 0.88 10.87
N ILE A 89 5.41 1.70 11.18
CA ILE A 89 5.81 2.01 12.56
C ILE A 89 4.67 2.72 13.30
N GLN A 90 4.06 3.75 12.71
CA GLN A 90 2.93 4.48 13.30
C GLN A 90 1.75 3.53 13.57
N ASN A 91 1.40 2.70 12.59
CA ASN A 91 0.31 1.74 12.72
C ASN A 91 0.50 0.75 13.88
N LEU A 92 1.74 0.31 14.15
CA LEU A 92 2.05 -0.53 15.30
C LEU A 92 2.14 0.26 16.61
N THR A 93 2.60 1.51 16.57
CA THR A 93 2.71 2.36 17.77
C THR A 93 1.34 2.77 18.29
N ASP A 94 0.45 3.20 17.40
CA ASP A 94 -0.92 3.62 17.74
C ASP A 94 -1.72 2.46 18.35
N GLU A 95 -1.50 1.24 17.85
CA GLU A 95 -2.15 0.04 18.39
C GLU A 95 -1.61 -0.33 19.78
N TYR A 96 -0.29 -0.26 19.97
CA TYR A 96 0.34 -0.47 21.28
C TYR A 96 -0.25 0.46 22.35
N LEU A 97 -0.34 1.76 22.03
CA LEU A 97 -0.87 2.78 22.93
C LEU A 97 -2.36 2.57 23.25
N ARG A 98 -3.13 1.95 22.35
CA ARG A 98 -4.53 1.59 22.61
C ARG A 98 -4.67 0.38 23.53
N LEU A 99 -3.76 -0.59 23.46
CA LEU A 99 -3.82 -1.80 24.29
C LEU A 99 -3.34 -1.54 25.73
N GLU A 100 -2.58 -0.48 25.98
CA GLU A 100 -2.14 -0.05 27.32
C GLU A 100 -3.15 0.84 28.06
N GLN A 101 -4.26 1.24 27.44
CA GLN A 101 -5.36 2.04 28.04
C GLN A 101 -6.52 1.15 28.47
#